data_AF-A0A0F8ZV40-F1
#
_entry.id   AF-A0A0F8ZV40-F1
#
_cell.length_a   1.000
_cell.length_b   1.000
_cell.length_c   1.000
_cell.angle_alpha   90.00
_cell.angle_beta   90.00
_cell.angle_gamma   90.00
#
_symmetry.space_group_name_H-M   'P 1'
#
loop_
_entity.id
_entity.type
_entity.pdbx_description
1 polymer ?
#
loop_
_entity_poly.entity_id
_entity_poly.type
_entity_poly.pdbx_seq_one_letter_code
_entity_poly.pdbx_strand_id
1 'polypeptide(L)'
;DSVRVKGYITLWTYFIVMVAKALMANQVKTLVVDTMTLARRVKADAYLESLQNAAFDPAGKRIIVQGKELPMRERLLQREYGNPNDAIRDVYTTGAGVDKNLIAVHHLTDEYASRPNSKGEIVEVPTGRRVLEGLKNTHRFVDIAVLMTKDGGHIKGKFEKFGYKLPMEGTSQDDPTWDSIAALVAMATGDRFQIDRRKA
;
A
#
# COMPACT_ATOMS: atom_id res chain seq x y z
N ASP A 1 -14.32 17.42 -18.16
CA ASP A 1 -14.59 17.78 -16.75
C ASP A 1 -13.73 16.97 -15.82
N SER A 2 -12.94 17.63 -14.98
CA SER A 2 -12.11 16.98 -13.96
C SER A 2 -12.92 16.80 -12.67
N VAL A 3 -13.01 15.57 -12.17
CA VAL A 3 -13.68 15.27 -10.90
C VAL A 3 -12.74 15.64 -9.75
N ARG A 4 -13.23 16.48 -8.84
CA ARG A 4 -12.49 16.82 -7.62
C ARG A 4 -12.52 15.65 -6.66
N VAL A 5 -11.35 15.17 -6.29
CA VAL A 5 -11.15 14.17 -5.23
C VAL A 5 -11.25 14.88 -3.87
N LYS A 6 -11.97 14.30 -2.91
CA LYS A 6 -12.18 14.91 -1.59
C LYS A 6 -12.21 13.88 -0.48
N GLY A 7 -11.63 14.20 0.67
CA GLY A 7 -11.67 13.39 1.89
C GLY A 7 -10.53 12.38 2.03
N TYR A 8 -9.67 12.24 1.02
CA TYR A 8 -8.52 11.35 1.08
C TYR A 8 -7.41 11.89 1.98
N ILE A 9 -7.25 13.21 2.08
CA ILE A 9 -6.37 13.83 3.09
C ILE A 9 -6.78 13.38 4.50
N THR A 10 -8.08 13.41 4.81
CA THR A 10 -8.61 12.97 6.10
C THR A 10 -8.38 11.48 6.34
N LEU A 11 -8.68 10.63 5.34
CA LEU A 11 -8.45 9.19 5.43
C LEU A 11 -6.97 8.83 5.65
N TRP A 12 -6.07 9.47 4.90
CA TRP A 12 -4.63 9.28 5.08
C TRP A 12 -4.16 9.72 6.47
N THR A 13 -4.64 10.88 6.93
CA THR A 13 -4.30 11.40 8.27
C THR A 13 -4.78 10.44 9.35
N TYR A 14 -6.00 9.93 9.25
CA TYR A 14 -6.52 8.92 10.16
C TYR A 14 -5.62 7.67 10.18
N PHE A 15 -5.27 7.14 9.01
CA PHE A 15 -4.38 5.98 8.90
C PHE A 15 -3.04 6.20 9.60
N ILE A 16 -2.35 7.31 9.31
CA ILE A 16 -1.04 7.60 9.92
C ILE A 16 -1.14 7.83 11.43
N VAL A 17 -2.20 8.49 11.91
CA VAL A 17 -2.42 8.66 13.36
C VAL A 17 -2.59 7.30 14.03
N MET A 18 -3.32 6.36 13.42
CA MET A 18 -3.49 5.01 13.97
C MET A 18 -2.18 4.22 13.96
N VAL A 19 -1.41 4.28 12.87
CA VAL A 19 -0.08 3.67 12.79
C VAL A 19 0.84 4.24 13.85
N ALA A 20 0.93 5.58 13.98
CA ALA A 20 1.77 6.23 14.97
C ALA A 20 1.39 5.81 16.41
N LYS A 21 0.10 5.77 16.73
CA LYS A 21 -0.39 5.27 18.03
C LYS A 21 0.09 3.85 18.31
N ALA A 22 0.00 2.95 17.32
CA ALA A 22 0.44 1.56 17.47
C ALA A 22 1.96 1.45 17.63
N LEU A 23 2.74 2.24 16.89
CA LEU A 23 4.20 2.26 16.98
C LEU A 23 4.69 2.81 18.33
N MET A 24 3.99 3.80 18.91
CA MET A 24 4.33 4.37 20.22
C MET A 24 3.86 3.50 21.41
N ALA A 25 2.94 2.56 21.19
CA ALA A 25 2.39 1.72 22.25
C ALA A 25 3.37 0.59 22.62
N ASN A 26 4.01 0.67 23.78
CA ASN A 26 4.99 -0.33 24.25
C ASN A 26 4.43 -1.75 24.36
N GLN A 27 3.14 -1.87 24.67
CA GLN A 27 2.39 -3.12 24.76
C GLN A 27 2.13 -3.76 23.39
N VAL A 28 2.10 -2.98 22.31
CA VAL A 28 1.94 -3.51 20.95
C VAL A 28 3.30 -3.97 20.47
N LYS A 29 3.48 -5.27 20.26
CA LYS A 29 4.74 -5.83 19.73
C LYS A 29 4.69 -6.07 18.23
N THR A 30 3.50 -6.25 17.68
CA THR A 30 3.28 -6.55 16.27
C THR A 30 2.25 -5.60 15.68
N LEU A 31 2.59 -4.99 14.56
CA LEU A 31 1.68 -4.22 13.73
C LEU A 31 1.38 -4.99 12.45
N VAL A 32 0.11 -5.20 12.17
CA VAL A 32 -0.35 -5.81 10.92
C VAL A 32 -1.05 -4.73 10.11
N VAL A 33 -0.58 -4.51 8.89
CA VAL A 33 -1.27 -3.64 7.94
C VAL A 33 -1.85 -4.49 6.82
N ASP A 34 -3.17 -4.66 6.90
CA ASP A 34 -3.96 -5.33 5.88
C ASP A 34 -4.10 -4.42 4.65
N THR A 35 -3.29 -4.72 3.64
CA THR A 35 -3.23 -4.05 2.34
C THR A 35 -2.51 -2.70 2.32
N MET A 36 -1.18 -2.74 2.43
CA MET A 36 -0.31 -1.58 2.22
C MET A 36 -0.43 -0.97 0.82
N THR A 37 -0.83 -1.76 -0.18
CA THR A 37 -1.15 -1.27 -1.53
C THR A 37 -2.32 -0.25 -1.51
N LEU A 38 -3.32 -0.46 -0.64
CA LEU A 38 -4.47 0.44 -0.50
C LEU A 38 -4.06 1.71 0.25
N ALA A 39 -3.26 1.58 1.32
CA ALA A 39 -2.70 2.73 2.01
C ALA A 39 -1.93 3.65 1.06
N ARG A 40 -1.13 3.07 0.14
CA ARG A 40 -0.43 3.82 -0.91
C ARG A 40 -1.40 4.56 -1.83
N ARG A 41 -2.47 3.91 -2.29
CA ARG A 41 -3.49 4.54 -3.16
C ARG A 41 -4.19 5.69 -2.44
N VAL A 42 -4.61 5.49 -1.19
CA VAL A 42 -5.20 6.54 -0.35
C VAL A 42 -4.24 7.73 -0.23
N LYS A 43 -2.94 7.49 -0.04
CA LYS A 43 -1.95 8.58 -0.01
C LYS A 43 -1.77 9.28 -1.36
N ALA A 44 -1.79 8.53 -2.46
CA ALA A 44 -1.70 9.12 -3.80
C ALA A 44 -2.90 10.04 -4.07
N ASP A 45 -4.11 9.60 -3.73
CA ASP A 45 -5.33 10.40 -3.86
C ASP A 45 -5.35 11.59 -2.90
N ALA A 46 -4.81 11.45 -1.69
CA ALA A 46 -4.64 12.57 -0.75
C ALA A 46 -3.67 13.63 -1.30
N TYR A 47 -2.62 13.20 -2.01
CA TYR A 47 -1.69 14.12 -2.65
C TYR A 47 -2.33 14.80 -3.87
N LEU A 48 -3.10 14.06 -4.67
CA LEU A 48 -3.88 14.62 -5.77
C LEU A 48 -4.90 15.65 -5.26
N GLU A 49 -5.63 15.35 -4.20
CA GLU A 49 -6.55 16.28 -3.52
C GLU A 49 -5.82 17.56 -3.10
N SER A 50 -4.60 17.46 -2.54
CA SER A 50 -3.79 18.61 -2.17
C SER A 50 -3.42 19.49 -3.38
N LEU A 51 -3.06 18.86 -4.51
CA LEU A 51 -2.75 19.56 -5.77
C LEU A 51 -3.99 20.20 -6.39
N GLN A 52 -5.15 19.55 -6.31
CA GLN A 52 -6.42 20.10 -6.78
C GLN A 52 -6.87 21.28 -5.92
N ASN A 53 -6.66 21.21 -4.61
CA ASN A 53 -7.00 22.29 -3.68
C ASN A 53 -6.23 23.58 -3.96
N ALA A 54 -5.05 23.53 -4.58
CA ALA A 54 -4.29 24.71 -5.01
C ALA A 54 -5.03 25.54 -6.09
N ALA A 55 -6.06 25.01 -6.74
CA ALA A 55 -6.92 25.74 -7.66
C ALA A 55 -8.06 26.52 -6.97
N PHE A 56 -8.16 26.46 -5.64
CA PHE A 56 -9.21 27.09 -4.85
C PHE A 56 -8.63 28.03 -3.78
N ASP A 57 -9.32 29.13 -3.51
CA ASP A 57 -9.02 30.03 -2.41
C ASP A 57 -9.54 29.48 -1.06
N PRO A 58 -9.24 30.14 0.09
CA PRO A 58 -9.74 29.71 1.40
C PRO A 58 -11.28 29.70 1.53
N ALA A 59 -11.99 30.45 0.69
CA ALA A 59 -13.45 30.45 0.62
C ALA A 59 -14.01 29.32 -0.27
N GLY A 60 -13.14 28.53 -0.89
CA GLY A 60 -13.51 27.42 -1.77
C GLY A 60 -13.86 27.84 -3.20
N LYS A 61 -13.59 29.09 -3.60
CA LYS A 61 -13.81 29.59 -4.96
C LYS A 61 -12.59 29.34 -5.84
N ARG A 62 -12.81 29.14 -7.14
CA ARG A 62 -11.74 29.00 -8.13
C ARG A 62 -10.85 30.23 -8.18
N ILE A 63 -9.54 30.01 -8.12
CA ILE A 63 -8.54 31.07 -8.31
C ILE A 63 -8.46 31.41 -9.80
N ILE A 64 -8.47 32.71 -10.12
CA ILE A 64 -8.30 33.22 -11.47
C ILE A 64 -6.88 33.75 -11.62
N VAL A 65 -6.15 33.25 -12.62
CA VAL A 65 -4.79 33.68 -12.97
C VAL A 65 -4.82 34.15 -14.43
N GLN A 66 -4.38 35.39 -14.67
CA GLN A 66 -4.37 35.98 -16.02
C GLN A 66 -5.73 35.90 -16.74
N GLY A 67 -6.83 36.11 -16.00
CA GLY A 67 -8.19 36.11 -16.54
C GLY A 67 -8.76 34.72 -16.84
N LYS A 68 -8.08 33.63 -16.48
CA LYS A 68 -8.58 32.24 -16.63
C LYS A 68 -8.60 31.52 -15.29
N GLU A 69 -9.56 30.62 -15.10
CA GLU A 69 -9.58 29.75 -13.93
C GLU A 69 -8.36 28.83 -13.94
N LEU A 70 -7.71 28.69 -12.78
CA LEU A 70 -6.62 27.74 -12.64
C LEU A 70 -7.16 26.30 -12.80
N PRO A 71 -6.63 25.51 -13.75
CA PRO A 71 -7.13 24.15 -13.98
C PRO A 71 -6.81 23.25 -12.79
N MET A 72 -7.71 22.30 -12.49
CA MET A 72 -7.40 21.25 -11.51
C MET A 72 -6.44 20.23 -12.11
N ARG A 73 -5.63 19.62 -11.25
CA ARG A 73 -4.90 18.43 -11.65
C ARG A 73 -5.84 17.25 -11.80
N GLU A 74 -5.79 16.58 -12.95
CA GLU A 74 -6.62 15.40 -13.23
C GLU A 74 -6.05 14.10 -12.63
N ARG A 75 -4.72 13.95 -12.68
CA ARG A 75 -3.98 12.78 -12.20
C ARG A 75 -2.58 13.16 -11.77
N LEU A 76 -1.94 12.31 -10.96
CA LEU A 76 -0.52 12.46 -10.65
C LEU A 76 0.34 12.20 -11.90
N LEU A 77 1.41 12.97 -12.03
CA LEU A 77 2.49 12.70 -12.98
C LEU A 77 3.38 11.59 -12.43
N GLN A 78 4.09 10.87 -13.30
CA GLN A 78 4.98 9.78 -12.89
C GLN A 78 5.99 10.20 -11.80
N ARG A 79 6.59 11.41 -11.93
CA ARG A 79 7.52 11.98 -10.93
C ARG A 79 6.87 12.29 -9.58
N GLU A 80 5.56 12.50 -9.55
CA GLU A 80 4.81 12.88 -8.35
C GLU A 80 4.51 11.67 -7.45
N TYR A 81 4.62 10.44 -7.98
CA TYR A 81 4.46 9.20 -7.20
C TYR A 81 5.60 8.95 -6.19
N GLY A 82 6.69 9.72 -6.21
CA GLY A 82 7.68 9.69 -5.13
C GLY A 82 7.06 9.99 -3.77
N ASN A 83 6.20 11.01 -3.68
CA ASN A 83 5.55 11.43 -2.44
C ASN A 83 4.74 10.30 -1.75
N PRO A 84 3.80 9.62 -2.44
CA PRO A 84 3.09 8.50 -1.82
C PRO A 84 3.98 7.29 -1.53
N ASN A 85 4.97 7.00 -2.38
CA ASN A 85 5.86 5.86 -2.17
C ASN A 85 6.75 6.05 -0.94
N ASP A 86 7.27 7.26 -0.74
CA ASP A 86 8.15 7.60 0.38
C ASP A 86 7.37 7.59 1.69
N ALA A 87 6.18 8.19 1.72
CA ALA A 87 5.31 8.16 2.91
C ALA A 87 4.96 6.74 3.38
N ILE A 88 4.82 5.80 2.43
CA ILE A 88 4.60 4.39 2.75
C ILE A 88 5.90 3.74 3.24
N ARG A 89 7.05 4.05 2.63
CA ARG A 89 8.38 3.61 3.11
C ARG A 89 8.66 4.07 4.53
N ASP A 90 8.23 5.26 4.90
CA ASP A 90 8.41 5.81 6.24
C ASP A 90 7.69 4.95 7.29
N VAL A 91 6.51 4.42 6.99
CA VAL A 91 5.81 3.45 7.87
C VAL A 91 6.67 2.22 8.12
N TYR A 92 7.24 1.65 7.07
CA TYR A 92 8.12 0.47 7.18
C TYR A 92 9.37 0.75 8.00
N THR A 93 10.09 1.82 7.65
CA THR A 93 11.37 2.16 8.29
C THR A 93 11.17 2.59 9.75
N THR A 94 10.08 3.30 10.07
CA THR A 94 9.75 3.65 11.45
C THR A 94 9.41 2.41 12.26
N GLY A 95 8.61 1.49 11.72
CA GLY A 95 8.28 0.22 12.39
C GLY A 95 9.53 -0.59 12.73
N ALA A 96 10.46 -0.73 11.78
CA ALA A 96 11.74 -1.37 12.02
C ALA A 96 12.61 -0.61 13.05
N GLY A 97 12.62 0.73 12.99
CA GLY A 97 13.43 1.56 13.89
C GLY A 97 12.96 1.57 15.35
N VAL A 98 11.67 1.32 15.59
CA VAL A 98 11.11 1.22 16.95
C VAL A 98 10.94 -0.23 17.44
N ASP A 99 11.63 -1.18 16.80
CA ASP A 99 11.68 -2.59 17.17
C ASP A 99 10.28 -3.23 17.29
N LYS A 100 9.43 -2.95 16.29
CA LYS A 100 8.11 -3.58 16.15
C LYS A 100 8.16 -4.64 15.06
N ASN A 101 7.50 -5.77 15.32
CA ASN A 101 7.25 -6.74 14.27
C ASN A 101 6.24 -6.15 13.28
N LEU A 102 6.60 -5.99 12.02
CA LEU A 102 5.71 -5.45 10.99
C LEU A 102 5.31 -6.58 10.02
N ILE A 103 4.01 -6.76 9.85
CA ILE A 103 3.43 -7.68 8.87
C ILE A 103 2.65 -6.85 7.87
N ALA A 104 3.05 -6.94 6.59
CA ALA A 104 2.40 -6.21 5.51
C ALA A 104 1.77 -7.16 4.50
N VAL A 105 0.48 -6.97 4.24
CA VAL A 105 -0.23 -7.64 3.17
C VAL A 105 -0.25 -6.71 1.96
N HIS A 106 -0.02 -7.26 0.78
CA HIS A 106 -0.02 -6.52 -0.47
C HIS A 106 -0.87 -7.20 -1.52
N HIS A 107 -1.61 -6.41 -2.28
CA HIS A 107 -2.26 -6.88 -3.50
C HIS A 107 -1.39 -6.54 -4.70
N LEU A 108 -1.10 -7.55 -5.52
CA LEU A 108 -0.42 -7.34 -6.79
C LEU A 108 -1.39 -6.75 -7.82
N THR A 109 -0.85 -5.95 -8.74
CA THR A 109 -1.58 -5.41 -9.89
C THR A 109 -0.92 -5.88 -11.17
N ASP A 110 -1.67 -5.90 -12.27
CA ASP A 110 -1.12 -6.26 -13.57
C ASP A 110 -0.13 -5.18 -14.03
N GLU A 111 1.02 -5.61 -14.54
CA GLU A 111 1.99 -4.73 -15.15
C GLU A 111 1.56 -4.44 -16.59
N TYR A 112 1.41 -3.15 -16.92
CA TYR A 112 1.11 -2.68 -18.27
C TYR A 112 2.37 -2.14 -18.92
N ALA A 113 2.49 -2.35 -20.23
CA ALA A 113 3.56 -1.76 -21.04
C ALA A 113 2.96 -1.08 -22.28
N SER A 114 3.52 0.08 -22.62
CA SER A 114 3.18 0.78 -23.85
C SER A 114 3.69 -0.01 -25.05
N ARG A 115 2.79 -0.48 -25.92
CA ARG A 115 3.12 -1.12 -27.20
C ARG A 115 2.29 -0.53 -28.32
N PRO A 116 2.81 -0.42 -29.55
CA PRO A 116 2.01 -0.05 -30.70
C PRO A 116 0.95 -1.12 -30.99
N ASN A 117 -0.30 -0.72 -31.20
CA ASN A 117 -1.37 -1.59 -31.68
C ASN A 117 -1.23 -1.86 -33.18
N SER A 118 -2.15 -2.65 -33.75
CA SER A 118 -2.20 -2.97 -35.19
C SER A 118 -2.39 -1.73 -36.10
N LYS A 119 -2.72 -0.58 -35.53
CA LYS A 119 -2.88 0.71 -36.22
C LYS A 119 -1.70 1.67 -35.97
N GLY A 120 -0.66 1.23 -35.24
CA GLY A 120 0.50 2.05 -34.90
C GLY A 120 0.29 3.01 -33.72
N GLU A 121 -0.87 2.99 -33.06
CA GLU A 121 -1.15 3.81 -31.89
C GLU A 121 -0.53 3.18 -30.65
N ILE A 122 0.10 4.00 -29.79
CA ILE A 122 0.62 3.53 -28.51
C ILE A 122 -0.56 3.21 -27.58
N VAL A 123 -0.71 1.94 -27.23
CA VAL A 123 -1.71 1.46 -26.27
C VAL A 123 -1.02 0.83 -25.07
N GLU A 124 -1.65 0.90 -23.90
CA GLU A 124 -1.23 0.12 -22.74
C GLU A 124 -1.79 -1.29 -22.83
N VAL A 125 -0.91 -2.28 -22.90
CA VAL A 125 -1.28 -3.70 -22.91
C VAL A 125 -0.73 -4.41 -21.68
N PRO A 126 -1.51 -5.33 -21.07
CA PRO A 126 -1.03 -6.13 -19.95
C PRO A 126 0.13 -7.02 -20.42
N THR A 127 1.20 -7.02 -19.66
CA THR A 127 2.41 -7.82 -19.94
C THR A 127 2.28 -9.29 -19.54
N GLY A 128 1.22 -9.63 -18.80
CA GLY A 128 1.04 -10.93 -18.14
C GLY A 128 1.80 -11.07 -16.82
N ARG A 129 2.58 -10.07 -16.42
CA ARG A 129 3.26 -10.03 -15.11
C ARG A 129 2.42 -9.29 -14.09
N ARG A 130 2.56 -9.69 -12.82
CA ARG A 130 1.97 -9.01 -11.68
C ARG A 130 3.06 -8.35 -10.84
N VAL A 131 2.87 -7.09 -10.47
CA VAL A 131 3.87 -6.28 -9.77
C VAL A 131 3.30 -5.56 -8.56
N LEU A 132 4.19 -5.18 -7.65
CA LEU A 132 3.91 -4.24 -6.58
C LEU A 132 4.11 -2.82 -7.06
N GLU A 133 3.01 -2.13 -7.28
CA GLU A 133 3.00 -0.75 -7.74
C GLU A 133 3.71 0.17 -6.71
N GLY A 134 4.91 0.64 -7.05
CA GLY A 134 5.68 1.58 -6.23
C GLY A 134 6.31 1.02 -4.95
N LEU A 135 6.16 -0.28 -4.65
CA LEU A 135 6.55 -0.89 -3.37
C LEU A 135 7.53 -2.07 -3.49
N LYS A 136 8.17 -2.27 -4.66
CA LYS A 136 9.04 -3.42 -4.96
C LYS A 136 10.16 -3.69 -3.93
N ASN A 137 10.63 -2.65 -3.22
CA ASN A 137 11.74 -2.76 -2.26
C ASN A 137 11.30 -2.59 -0.79
N THR A 138 10.01 -2.67 -0.46
CA THR A 138 9.55 -2.49 0.92
C THR A 138 9.60 -3.76 1.75
N HIS A 139 9.60 -4.94 1.12
CA HIS A 139 9.62 -6.23 1.83
C HIS A 139 10.83 -6.43 2.74
N ARG A 140 11.98 -5.84 2.41
CA ARG A 140 13.17 -5.92 3.25
C ARG A 140 12.96 -5.35 4.66
N PHE A 141 11.98 -4.48 4.85
CA PHE A 141 11.70 -3.77 6.09
C PHE A 141 10.53 -4.37 6.91
N VAL A 142 9.98 -5.52 6.51
CA VAL A 142 8.96 -6.24 7.30
C VAL A 142 9.47 -7.58 7.78
N ASP A 143 8.84 -8.15 8.79
CA ASP A 143 9.12 -9.52 9.24
C ASP A 143 8.41 -10.53 8.34
N ILE A 144 7.18 -10.22 7.94
CA ILE A 144 6.39 -11.03 7.01
C ILE A 144 5.79 -10.15 5.92
N ALA A 145 6.02 -10.56 4.67
CA ALA A 145 5.38 -9.97 3.49
C ALA A 145 4.51 -11.02 2.82
N VAL A 146 3.21 -10.74 2.70
CA VAL A 146 2.26 -11.62 2.01
C VAL A 146 1.77 -10.94 0.73
N LEU A 147 2.01 -11.59 -0.41
CA LEU A 147 1.55 -11.17 -1.72
C LEU A 147 0.25 -11.89 -2.07
N MET A 148 -0.83 -11.14 -2.13
CA MET A 148 -2.17 -11.62 -2.41
C MET A 148 -2.47 -11.53 -3.90
N THR A 149 -2.99 -12.63 -4.43
CA THR A 149 -3.43 -12.78 -5.81
C THR A 149 -4.78 -13.46 -5.86
N LYS A 150 -5.62 -13.10 -6.84
CA LYS A 150 -6.84 -13.84 -7.16
C LYS A 150 -6.58 -14.74 -8.36
N ASP A 151 -6.91 -16.01 -8.23
CA ASP A 151 -6.78 -17.02 -9.29
C ASP A 151 -7.90 -18.06 -9.15
N GLY A 152 -8.59 -18.38 -10.25
CA GLY A 152 -9.65 -19.40 -10.27
C GLY A 152 -10.81 -19.19 -9.27
N GLY A 153 -11.03 -17.96 -8.77
CA GLY A 153 -12.04 -17.69 -7.73
C GLY A 153 -11.52 -17.77 -6.29
N HIS A 154 -10.30 -18.27 -6.08
CA HIS A 154 -9.63 -18.35 -4.80
C HIS A 154 -8.64 -17.20 -4.61
N ILE A 155 -8.35 -16.90 -3.35
CA ILE A 155 -7.30 -15.96 -2.97
C ILE A 155 -6.05 -16.77 -2.63
N LYS A 156 -4.93 -16.47 -3.29
CA LYS A 156 -3.64 -17.10 -3.00
C LYS A 156 -2.68 -16.09 -2.39
N GLY A 157 -2.18 -16.39 -1.20
CA GLY A 157 -1.15 -15.61 -0.51
C GLY A 157 0.21 -16.26 -0.63
N LYS A 158 1.15 -15.60 -1.32
CA LYS A 158 2.56 -16.01 -1.37
C LYS A 158 3.34 -15.30 -0.28
N PHE A 159 4.10 -16.04 0.52
CA PHE A 159 5.00 -15.48 1.53
C PHE A 159 6.30 -15.03 0.86
N GLU A 160 6.40 -13.76 0.47
CA GLU A 160 7.60 -13.22 -0.18
C GLU A 160 8.75 -13.04 0.80
N LYS A 161 8.44 -12.76 2.08
CA LYS A 161 9.39 -12.73 3.18
C LYS A 161 8.76 -13.38 4.41
N PHE A 162 9.55 -14.15 5.14
CA PHE A 162 9.13 -14.82 6.37
C PHE A 162 10.32 -14.93 7.34
N GLY A 163 10.60 -13.82 8.05
CA GLY A 163 11.79 -13.65 8.88
C GLY A 163 11.93 -14.67 10.03
N TYR A 164 10.84 -15.31 10.44
CA TYR A 164 10.86 -16.32 11.50
C TYR A 164 11.32 -17.70 11.03
N LYS A 165 11.26 -17.99 9.72
CA LYS A 165 11.61 -19.29 9.14
C LYS A 165 11.84 -19.17 7.63
N LEU A 166 13.10 -18.99 7.24
CA LEU A 166 13.52 -18.81 5.84
C LEU A 166 12.95 -19.85 4.86
N PRO A 167 12.83 -21.15 5.19
CA PRO A 167 12.21 -22.13 4.28
C PRO A 167 10.75 -21.85 3.91
N MET A 168 10.05 -20.95 4.62
CA MET A 168 8.68 -20.55 4.27
C MET A 168 8.64 -19.46 3.19
N GLU A 169 9.76 -18.80 2.90
CA GLU A 169 9.85 -17.82 1.83
C GLU A 169 9.64 -18.48 0.47
N GLY A 170 8.80 -17.88 -0.37
CA GLY A 170 8.39 -18.42 -1.66
C GLY A 170 7.23 -19.40 -1.61
N THR A 171 6.84 -19.90 -0.43
CA THR A 171 5.67 -20.77 -0.29
C THR A 171 4.37 -20.00 -0.50
N SER A 172 3.28 -20.73 -0.78
CA SER A 172 1.96 -20.14 -0.96
C SER A 172 0.91 -20.87 -0.12
N GLN A 173 -0.10 -20.13 0.30
CA GLN A 173 -1.28 -20.63 0.98
C GLN A 173 -2.53 -20.19 0.23
N ASP A 174 -3.47 -21.12 0.07
CA ASP A 174 -4.79 -20.84 -0.48
C ASP A 174 -5.74 -20.34 0.62
N ASP A 175 -6.54 -19.35 0.25
CA ASP A 175 -7.49 -18.61 1.08
C ASP A 175 -6.94 -18.26 2.47
N PRO A 176 -5.79 -17.56 2.55
CA PRO A 176 -5.14 -17.29 3.83
C PRO A 176 -6.00 -16.34 4.67
N THR A 177 -6.16 -16.69 5.94
CA THR A 177 -6.80 -15.83 6.93
C THR A 177 -5.75 -15.28 7.90
N TRP A 178 -6.11 -14.26 8.67
CA TRP A 178 -5.21 -13.77 9.73
C TRP A 178 -4.85 -14.89 10.72
N ASP A 179 -5.83 -15.71 11.10
CA ASP A 179 -5.60 -16.79 12.06
C ASP A 179 -4.70 -17.89 11.48
N SER A 180 -4.80 -18.15 10.17
CA SER A 180 -3.90 -19.11 9.52
C SER A 180 -2.47 -18.61 9.48
N ILE A 181 -2.26 -17.31 9.21
CA ILE A 181 -0.94 -16.68 9.26
C ILE A 181 -0.38 -16.71 10.68
N ALA A 182 -1.19 -16.35 11.69
CA ALA A 182 -0.78 -16.40 13.09
C ALA A 182 -0.40 -17.82 13.53
N ALA A 183 -1.15 -18.84 13.09
CA ALA A 183 -0.82 -20.24 13.34
C ALA A 183 0.50 -20.66 12.67
N LEU A 184 0.76 -20.22 11.44
CA LEU A 184 2.04 -20.47 10.76
C LEU A 184 3.22 -19.87 11.53
N VAL A 185 3.06 -18.66 12.08
CA VAL A 185 4.11 -18.03 12.90
C VAL A 185 4.37 -18.81 14.18
N ALA A 186 3.31 -19.22 14.89
CA ALA A 186 3.44 -20.04 16.09
C ALA A 186 4.18 -21.35 15.80
N MET A 187 3.77 -22.08 14.75
CA MET A 187 4.45 -23.31 14.31
C MET A 187 5.90 -23.06 13.87
N ALA A 188 6.16 -21.96 13.15
CA ALA A 188 7.49 -21.62 12.66
C ALA A 188 8.48 -21.32 13.80
N THR A 189 7.98 -20.74 14.89
CA THR A 189 8.80 -20.35 16.05
C THR A 189 8.84 -21.39 17.16
N GLY A 190 8.06 -22.48 17.03
CA GLY A 190 7.89 -23.48 18.08
C GLY A 190 7.20 -22.91 19.32
N ASP A 191 6.13 -22.13 19.10
CA ASP A 191 5.32 -21.44 20.11
C ASP A 191 6.06 -20.41 20.99
N ARG A 192 7.34 -20.14 20.71
CA ARG A 192 8.12 -19.09 21.41
C ARG A 192 7.61 -17.68 21.12
N PHE A 193 6.91 -17.51 20.00
CA PHE A 193 6.30 -16.25 19.62
C PHE A 193 4.89 -16.50 19.10
N GLN A 194 3.91 -15.86 19.74
CA GLN A 194 2.51 -15.95 19.36
C GLN A 194 2.00 -14.56 19.04
N ILE A 195 1.31 -14.43 17.91
CA ILE A 195 0.67 -13.18 17.51
C ILE A 195 -0.81 -13.26 17.89
N ASP A 196 -1.34 -12.14 18.39
CA ASP A 196 -2.75 -11.99 18.70
C ASP A 196 -3.63 -12.32 17.49
N ARG A 197 -4.68 -13.11 17.74
CA ARG A 197 -5.71 -13.46 16.75
C ARG A 197 -6.84 -12.45 16.78
N ARG A 198 -7.65 -12.37 15.71
CA ARG A 198 -8.87 -11.55 15.77
C ARG A 198 -9.77 -12.19 16.84
N LYS A 199 -10.15 -11.44 17.87
CA LYS A 199 -11.18 -11.91 18.80
C LYS A 199 -12.45 -12.18 17.99
N ALA A 200 -12.99 -13.38 18.13
CA ALA A 200 -14.30 -13.74 17.60
C ALA A 200 -15.39 -12.91 18.28
#